data_AF-A0A0C2S4W7-F1
#
_entry.id   AF-A0A0C2S4W7-F1
#
_cell.length_a   1.000
_cell.length_b   1.000
_cell.length_c   1.000
_cell.angle_alpha   90.00
_cell.angle_beta   90.00
_cell.angle_gamma   90.00
#
_symmetry.space_group_name_H-M   'P 1'
#
loop_
_entity.id
_entity.type
_entity.pdbx_description
1 polymer ?
#
loop_
_entity_poly.entity_id
_entity_poly.type
_entity_poly.pdbx_seq_one_letter_code
_entity_poly.pdbx_strand_id
1 'polypeptide(L)'
;MLYIKIQELHKRKFKVAQIAKELKISRPTVYKYLEMTFDEAKAYTEQPLGKKKKLDHYKDWILAWLEEYPHLSSAQIHDWLLERYPDLVVGGSTVRTYVRGIREVYQIEKKVIVRQYEAVPE
;
A
#
# COMPACT_ATOMS: atom_id res chain seq x y z
N MET A 1 -1.46 12.17 -10.10
CA MET A 1 -1.18 12.67 -8.73
C MET A 1 -2.47 12.92 -7.99
N LEU A 2 -2.54 12.51 -6.73
CA LEU A 2 -3.74 12.53 -5.88
C LEU A 2 -4.27 13.96 -5.66
N TYR A 3 -3.35 14.93 -5.54
CA TYR A 3 -3.64 16.37 -5.46
C TYR A 3 -4.44 16.92 -6.66
N ILE A 4 -4.00 16.63 -7.89
CA ILE A 4 -4.64 17.15 -9.12
C ILE A 4 -6.10 16.68 -9.19
N LYS A 5 -6.34 15.41 -8.84
CA LYS A 5 -7.68 14.81 -8.81
C LYS A 5 -8.58 15.47 -7.76
N ILE A 6 -8.05 15.75 -6.56
CA ILE A 6 -8.78 16.47 -5.49
C ILE A 6 -9.13 17.89 -5.93
N GLN A 7 -8.17 18.63 -6.49
CA GLN A 7 -8.38 20.00 -6.97
C GLN A 7 -9.40 20.06 -8.12
N GLU A 8 -9.37 19.08 -9.03
CA GLU A 8 -10.34 18.97 -10.11
C GLU A 8 -11.76 18.71 -9.60
N LEU A 9 -11.93 17.76 -8.68
CA LEU A 9 -13.23 17.47 -8.08
C LEU A 9 -13.74 18.65 -7.23
N HIS A 10 -12.85 19.35 -6.53
CA HIS A 10 -13.19 20.55 -5.77
C HIS A 10 -13.63 21.70 -6.69
N LYS A 11 -12.93 21.93 -7.81
CA LYS A 11 -13.35 22.90 -8.85
C LYS A 11 -14.72 22.56 -9.43
N ARG A 12 -15.05 21.27 -9.57
CA ARG A 12 -16.37 20.78 -9.98
C ARG A 12 -17.45 20.89 -8.89
N LYS A 13 -17.14 21.54 -7.75
CA LYS A 13 -18.04 21.75 -6.60
C LYS A 13 -18.51 20.48 -5.89
N PHE A 14 -17.74 19.40 -5.96
CA PHE A 14 -18.02 18.21 -5.16
C PHE A 14 -17.78 18.48 -3.67
N LYS A 15 -18.63 17.91 -2.82
CA LYS A 15 -18.43 17.96 -1.35
C LYS A 15 -17.21 17.13 -0.97
N VAL A 16 -16.46 17.57 0.03
CA VAL A 16 -15.28 16.85 0.58
C VAL A 16 -15.61 15.37 0.90
N ALA A 17 -16.81 15.11 1.42
CA ALA A 17 -17.29 13.76 1.69
C ALA A 17 -17.38 12.87 0.45
N GLN A 18 -17.77 13.45 -0.69
CA GLN A 18 -17.93 12.77 -1.97
C GLN A 18 -16.56 12.53 -2.62
N ILE A 19 -15.67 13.53 -2.56
CA ILE A 19 -14.26 13.41 -2.98
C ILE A 19 -13.55 12.30 -2.21
N ALA A 20 -13.72 12.25 -0.89
CA ALA A 20 -13.15 11.19 -0.04
C ALA A 20 -13.65 9.80 -0.45
N LYS A 21 -14.95 9.68 -0.77
CA LYS A 21 -15.59 8.42 -1.17
C LYS A 21 -15.15 7.96 -2.56
N GLU A 22 -15.02 8.91 -3.49
CA GLU A 22 -14.63 8.66 -4.89
C GLU A 22 -13.14 8.30 -5.00
N LEU A 23 -12.29 8.95 -4.22
CA LEU A 23 -10.85 8.67 -4.18
C LEU A 23 -10.46 7.59 -3.16
N LYS A 24 -11.43 7.05 -2.40
CA LYS A 24 -11.21 6.08 -1.30
C LYS A 24 -10.16 6.53 -0.27
N ILE A 25 -10.15 7.82 0.08
CA ILE A 25 -9.20 8.42 1.04
C ILE A 25 -9.93 9.01 2.24
N SER A 26 -9.20 9.23 3.33
CA SER A 26 -9.78 9.83 4.53
C SER A 26 -10.12 11.31 4.30
N ARG A 27 -11.22 11.79 4.91
CA ARG A 27 -11.60 13.22 4.87
C ARG A 27 -10.46 14.15 5.32
N PRO A 28 -9.70 13.86 6.41
CA PRO A 28 -8.54 14.67 6.80
C PRO A 28 -7.50 14.79 5.69
N THR A 29 -7.27 13.71 4.94
CA THR A 29 -6.36 13.72 3.80
C THR A 29 -6.85 14.67 2.71
N VAL A 30 -8.16 14.72 2.43
CA VAL A 30 -8.73 15.67 1.46
C VAL A 30 -8.53 17.11 1.90
N TYR A 31 -8.83 17.46 3.16
CA TYR A 31 -8.59 18.81 3.69
C TYR A 31 -7.12 19.21 3.57
N LYS A 32 -6.22 18.32 3.98
CA LYS A 32 -4.78 18.52 3.87
C LYS A 32 -4.32 18.83 2.44
N TYR A 33 -4.80 18.08 1.45
CA TYR A 33 -4.47 18.34 0.03
C TYR A 33 -5.17 19.58 -0.56
N LEU A 34 -6.27 20.05 0.02
CA LEU A 34 -6.92 21.30 -0.39
C LEU A 34 -6.18 22.52 0.17
N GLU A 35 -5.63 22.42 1.36
CA GLU A 35 -4.85 23.47 2.03
C GLU A 35 -3.39 23.52 1.55
N MET A 36 -2.85 22.42 1.02
CA MET A 36 -1.48 22.36 0.49
C MET A 36 -1.33 23.01 -0.88
N THR A 37 -0.15 23.58 -1.11
CA THR A 37 0.26 24.05 -2.44
C THR A 37 0.69 22.90 -3.35
N PHE A 38 0.71 23.14 -4.67
CA PHE A 38 1.14 22.13 -5.64
C PHE A 38 2.56 21.63 -5.38
N ASP A 39 3.47 22.52 -4.97
CA ASP A 39 4.86 22.19 -4.67
C ASP A 39 4.97 21.32 -3.40
N GLU A 40 4.23 21.67 -2.33
CA GLU A 40 4.15 20.85 -1.12
C GLU A 40 3.50 19.49 -1.37
N ALA A 41 2.45 19.42 -2.21
CA ALA A 41 1.80 18.16 -2.55
C ALA A 41 2.70 17.27 -3.42
N LYS A 42 3.50 17.88 -4.30
CA LYS A 42 4.52 17.20 -5.09
C LYS A 42 5.60 16.68 -4.16
N ALA A 43 6.14 17.52 -3.28
CA ALA A 43 7.09 17.12 -2.25
C ALA A 43 6.52 16.07 -1.29
N TYR A 44 5.23 16.07 -1.00
CA TYR A 44 4.56 15.06 -0.15
C TYR A 44 4.38 13.72 -0.87
N THR A 45 4.22 13.76 -2.20
CA THR A 45 4.19 12.56 -3.06
C THR A 45 5.60 12.03 -3.33
N GLU A 46 6.58 12.94 -3.44
CA GLU A 46 7.99 12.65 -3.67
C GLU A 46 8.74 12.32 -2.37
N GLN A 47 8.23 12.73 -1.20
CA GLN A 47 8.71 12.28 0.09
C GLN A 47 8.37 10.79 0.20
N PRO A 48 9.37 9.88 0.18
CA PRO A 48 9.12 8.49 0.50
C PRO A 48 8.50 8.47 1.89
N LEU A 49 7.30 7.91 1.99
CA LEU A 49 6.51 7.85 3.21
C LEU A 49 7.27 7.03 4.28
N GLY A 50 8.19 7.70 4.98
CA GLY A 50 9.07 7.13 5.99
C GLY A 50 10.49 6.89 5.49
N LYS A 51 11.46 7.28 6.33
CA LYS A 51 12.88 6.87 6.32
C LYS A 51 13.08 5.57 5.54
N LYS A 52 14.00 5.54 4.55
CA LYS A 52 14.43 4.35 3.80
C LYS A 52 14.33 3.11 4.67
N LYS A 53 13.21 2.38 4.58
CA LYS A 53 13.03 1.16 5.36
C LYS A 53 13.98 0.15 4.75
N LYS A 54 14.58 -0.74 5.55
CA LYS A 54 15.45 -1.81 5.01
C LYS A 54 14.74 -2.63 3.91
N LEU A 55 13.40 -2.68 3.93
CA LEU A 55 12.57 -3.32 2.92
C LEU A 55 12.37 -2.54 1.61
N ASP A 56 12.66 -1.23 1.55
CA ASP A 56 12.44 -0.45 0.31
C ASP A 56 13.30 -0.94 -0.85
N HIS A 57 14.48 -1.48 -0.56
CA HIS A 57 15.35 -2.07 -1.58
C HIS A 57 14.73 -3.32 -2.22
N TYR A 58 13.79 -3.97 -1.53
CA TYR A 58 13.08 -5.16 -1.97
C TYR A 58 11.65 -4.85 -2.38
N LYS A 59 11.25 -3.57 -2.40
CA LYS A 59 9.90 -3.13 -2.74
C LYS A 59 9.47 -3.65 -4.11
N ASP A 60 10.35 -3.52 -5.10
CA ASP A 60 10.06 -3.89 -6.48
C ASP A 60 9.80 -5.39 -6.61
N TRP A 61 10.57 -6.22 -5.88
CA TRP A 61 10.34 -7.66 -5.80
C TRP A 61 9.03 -8.01 -5.11
N ILE A 62 8.76 -7.40 -3.96
CA ILE A 62 7.52 -7.63 -3.20
C ILE A 62 6.31 -7.21 -4.04
N LEU A 63 6.43 -6.13 -4.81
CA LEU A 63 5.39 -5.64 -5.69
C LEU A 63 5.14 -6.59 -6.86
N ALA A 64 6.19 -7.05 -7.54
CA ALA A 64 6.09 -8.04 -8.60
C ALA A 64 5.39 -9.32 -8.12
N TRP A 65 5.75 -9.81 -6.93
CA TRP A 65 5.08 -10.99 -6.34
C TRP A 65 3.62 -10.74 -5.97
N LEU A 66 3.28 -9.54 -5.50
CA LEU A 66 1.90 -9.20 -5.17
C LEU A 66 1.03 -8.96 -6.41
N GLU A 67 1.63 -8.50 -7.52
CA GLU A 67 0.96 -8.42 -8.82
C GLU A 67 0.72 -9.81 -9.43
N GLU A 68 1.72 -10.68 -9.38
CA GLU A 68 1.64 -12.03 -9.94
C GLU A 68 0.77 -12.96 -9.07
N TYR A 69 0.90 -12.86 -7.74
CA TYR A 69 0.20 -13.70 -6.77
C TYR A 69 -0.49 -12.85 -5.68
N PRO A 70 -1.65 -12.23 -5.96
CA PRO A 70 -2.35 -11.34 -5.02
C PRO A 70 -2.80 -12.00 -3.71
N HIS A 71 -2.85 -13.34 -3.70
CA HIS A 71 -3.23 -14.17 -2.56
C HIS A 71 -2.08 -14.43 -1.56
N LEU A 72 -0.84 -14.07 -1.91
CA LEU A 72 0.32 -14.31 -1.05
C LEU A 72 0.16 -13.66 0.33
N SER A 73 0.47 -14.41 1.37
CA SER A 73 0.53 -13.87 2.73
C SER A 73 1.85 -13.13 2.95
N SER A 74 1.85 -12.21 3.92
CA SER A 74 3.09 -11.54 4.32
C SER A 74 4.14 -12.49 4.91
N ALA A 75 3.73 -13.67 5.40
CA ALA A 75 4.64 -14.71 5.87
C ALA A 75 5.34 -15.38 4.68
N GLN A 76 4.60 -15.79 3.65
CA GLN A 76 5.19 -16.36 2.43
C GLN A 76 6.15 -15.39 1.73
N ILE A 77 5.79 -14.10 1.68
CA ILE A 77 6.69 -13.06 1.13
C ILE A 77 7.96 -12.93 1.99
N HIS A 78 7.87 -13.13 3.30
CA HIS A 78 9.03 -13.12 4.19
C HIS A 78 9.93 -14.34 3.94
N ASP A 79 9.35 -15.52 3.77
CA ASP A 79 10.08 -16.75 3.46
C ASP A 79 10.82 -16.62 2.11
N TRP A 80 10.15 -16.11 1.07
CA TRP A 80 10.77 -15.85 -0.24
C TRP A 80 11.88 -14.79 -0.18
N LEU A 81 11.73 -13.79 0.69
CA LEU A 81 12.79 -12.81 0.94
C LEU A 81 14.02 -13.47 1.58
N LEU A 82 13.83 -14.37 2.54
CA LEU A 82 14.93 -15.08 3.21
C LEU A 82 15.59 -16.12 2.30
N GLU A 83 14.83 -16.82 1.46
CA GLU A 83 15.37 -17.76 0.46
C GLU A 83 16.27 -17.06 -0.56
N ARG A 84 15.87 -15.87 -1.00
CA ARG A 84 16.63 -15.11 -2.01
C ARG A 84 17.74 -14.24 -1.41
N TYR A 85 17.54 -13.78 -0.18
CA TYR A 85 18.46 -12.92 0.56
C TYR A 85 18.64 -13.46 1.98
N PRO A 86 19.51 -14.47 2.18
CA PRO A 86 19.73 -15.07 3.50
C PRO A 86 20.35 -14.08 4.50
N ASP A 87 21.03 -13.03 4.03
CA ASP A 87 21.60 -11.96 4.85
C ASP A 87 20.56 -10.94 5.34
N LEU A 88 19.29 -11.10 4.94
CA LEU A 88 18.22 -10.16 5.26
C LEU A 88 17.73 -10.32 6.70
N VAL A 89 18.21 -9.44 7.58
CA VAL A 89 17.71 -9.37 8.97
C VAL A 89 16.43 -8.53 9.03
N VAL A 90 15.29 -9.16 8.76
CA VAL A 90 13.95 -8.56 8.89
C VAL A 90 13.02 -9.44 9.71
N GLY A 91 12.28 -8.83 10.64
CA GLY A 91 11.24 -9.53 11.41
C GLY A 91 9.93 -9.61 10.63
N GLY A 92 9.19 -10.71 10.75
CA GLY A 92 7.92 -10.93 10.04
C GLY A 92 6.86 -9.85 10.29
N SER A 93 6.88 -9.19 11.45
CA SER A 93 6.03 -8.03 11.77
C SER A 93 6.31 -6.81 10.88
N THR A 94 7.58 -6.61 10.50
CA THR A 94 8.01 -5.54 9.60
C THR A 94 7.52 -5.81 8.18
N VAL A 95 7.69 -7.05 7.70
CA VAL A 95 7.21 -7.49 6.39
C VAL A 95 5.69 -7.37 6.32
N ARG A 96 4.96 -7.79 7.36
CA ARG A 96 3.50 -7.66 7.44
C ARG A 96 3.02 -6.21 7.31
N THR A 97 3.63 -5.30 8.05
CA THR A 97 3.27 -3.87 8.02
C THR A 97 3.59 -3.26 6.65
N TYR A 98 4.72 -3.65 6.06
CA TYR A 98 5.15 -3.18 4.75
C TYR A 98 4.24 -3.68 3.62
N VAL A 99 3.95 -4.99 3.57
CA VAL A 99 3.02 -5.60 2.62
C VAL A 99 1.61 -5.03 2.76
N ARG A 100 1.15 -4.75 3.99
CA ARG A 100 -0.13 -4.07 4.23
C ARG A 100 -0.13 -2.68 3.60
N GLY A 101 0.93 -1.89 3.79
CA GLY A 101 1.07 -0.58 3.16
C GLY A 101 1.08 -0.65 1.64
N ILE A 102 1.78 -1.62 1.04
CA ILE A 102 1.76 -1.84 -0.40
C ILE A 102 0.34 -2.18 -0.88
N ARG A 103 -0.37 -3.09 -0.21
CA ARG A 103 -1.76 -3.42 -0.58
C ARG A 103 -2.70 -2.22 -0.50
N GLU A 104 -2.55 -1.37 0.52
CA GLU A 104 -3.34 -0.15 0.68
C GLU A 104 -3.02 0.89 -0.41
N VAL A 105 -1.74 1.06 -0.78
CA VAL A 105 -1.31 2.01 -1.82
C VAL A 105 -1.72 1.56 -3.22
N TYR A 106 -1.54 0.28 -3.54
CA TYR A 106 -1.82 -0.28 -4.87
C TYR A 106 -3.24 -0.85 -5.01
N GLN A 107 -4.10 -0.70 -3.99
CA GLN A 107 -5.45 -1.27 -3.93
C GLN A 107 -5.52 -2.76 -4.32
N ILE A 108 -4.51 -3.54 -3.95
CA ILE A 108 -4.47 -4.97 -4.26
C ILE A 108 -5.41 -5.67 -3.28
N GLU A 109 -6.59 -6.05 -3.76
CA GLU A 109 -7.56 -6.82 -2.99
C GLU A 109 -6.96 -8.18 -2.64
N LYS A 110 -6.76 -8.44 -1.35
CA LYS A 110 -6.37 -9.77 -0.87
C LYS A 110 -7.55 -10.72 -1.14
N LYS A 111 -7.51 -11.43 -2.26
CA LYS A 111 -8.40 -12.57 -2.49
C LYS A 111 -8.11 -13.59 -1.39
N VAL A 112 -8.97 -13.61 -0.38
CA VAL A 112 -8.95 -14.62 0.68
C VAL A 112 -9.34 -15.93 -0.01
N ILE A 113 -8.37 -16.74 -0.38
CA ILE A 113 -8.62 -18.11 -0.78
C ILE A 113 -9.03 -18.83 0.52
N VAL A 114 -10.33 -19.07 0.66
CA VAL A 114 -10.87 -19.96 1.70
C VAL A 114 -10.30 -21.35 1.39
N ARG A 115 -9.50 -21.91 2.31
CA ARG A 115 -8.97 -23.28 2.16
C ARG A 115 -10.16 -24.22 1.98
N GLN A 116 -10.24 -24.92 0.84
CA GLN A 116 -11.29 -25.91 0.57
C GLN A 116 -11.01 -27.27 1.22
N TYR A 117 -9.79 -27.50 1.72
CA TYR A 117 -9.41 -28.78 2.33
C TYR A 117 -8.97 -28.55 3.78
N GLU A 118 -9.77 -29.11 4.68
CA GLU A 118 -9.45 -29.33 6.08
C GLU A 118 -8.79 -30.72 6.21
N ALA A 119 -7.85 -30.87 7.14
CA ALA A 119 -7.22 -32.17 7.38
C ALA A 119 -8.27 -33.13 7.97
N VAL A 120 -8.48 -34.27 7.31
CA VAL A 120 -9.29 -35.36 7.87
C VAL A 120 -8.52 -35.92 9.07
N PRO A 121 -9.10 -35.94 10.28
CA PRO A 121 -8.46 -36.59 11.42
C PRO A 121 -8.38 -38.10 11.17
N GLU A 122 -7.22 -38.69 11.48
CA GLU A 122 -6.97 -40.14 11.46
C GLU A 122 -7.67 -40.85 12.61
#